data_AF-A0A9W6XS81-F1
#
_entry.id   AF-A0A9W6XS81-F1
#
_cell.length_a   1.000
_cell.length_b   1.000
_cell.length_c   1.000
_cell.angle_alpha   90.00
_cell.angle_beta   90.00
_cell.angle_gamma   90.00
#
_symmetry.space_group_name_H-M   'P 1'
#
loop_
_entity.id
_entity.type
_entity.pdbx_description
1 polymer ?
#
loop_
_entity_poly.entity_id
_entity_poly.type
_entity_poly.pdbx_seq_one_letter_code
_entity_poly.pdbx_strand_id
1 'polypeptide(L)'
;MVLRCSGLLALAALGLVITSGDSSTSVDLTTFPVGVGTSTESADSSGGGAAAGDDAALPTVGHILHFSDVHLNISATLDANDSAAIPVAYGDDAPTNLLVSALEYAKRLLPEPDFFLYTGDHVVHGDLTDEYLAAAVEENVEIMAKYFAATDNGTTLDITAIIGNSDTSPDYTMNVTDPETEENPNIALISAAWKDTMSPSNLDWFNRRGYLAYALDVNVIVITLNTLPYSVGRQKSVNLRS
;
A
#
# COMPACT_ATOMS: atom_id res chain seq x y z
N MET A 1 15.17 19.35 -30.52
CA MET A 1 16.24 19.46 -29.51
C MET A 1 15.84 18.53 -28.38
N VAL A 2 16.38 17.32 -28.38
CA VAL A 2 15.94 16.20 -27.53
C VAL A 2 16.78 16.21 -26.26
N LEU A 3 16.17 16.53 -25.12
CA LEU A 3 16.80 16.38 -23.82
C LEU A 3 16.52 14.94 -23.35
N ARG A 4 17.54 14.08 -23.44
CA ARG A 4 17.49 12.71 -22.91
C ARG A 4 17.89 12.76 -21.44
N CYS A 5 16.94 12.55 -20.55
CA CYS A 5 17.23 12.26 -19.14
C CYS A 5 17.23 10.74 -18.99
N SER A 6 18.40 10.18 -18.66
CA SER A 6 18.56 8.74 -18.43
C SER A 6 18.20 8.46 -16.97
N GLY A 7 17.01 7.89 -16.74
CA GLY A 7 16.60 7.40 -15.42
C GLY A 7 17.17 6.00 -15.19
N LEU A 8 18.02 5.88 -14.17
CA LEU A 8 18.61 4.63 -13.72
C LEU A 8 17.57 3.93 -12.83
N LEU A 9 17.17 2.69 -13.16
CA LEU A 9 16.37 1.86 -12.25
C LEU A 9 17.26 1.53 -11.04
N ALA A 10 16.94 2.07 -9.87
CA ALA A 10 17.65 1.82 -8.63
C ALA A 10 16.80 0.89 -7.75
N LEU A 11 17.20 -0.37 -7.66
CA LEU A 11 16.67 -1.29 -6.64
C LEU A 11 17.42 -0.99 -5.33
N ALA A 12 16.77 -0.26 -4.42
CA ALA A 12 17.32 0.03 -3.10
C ALA A 12 16.77 -0.99 -2.08
N ALA A 13 17.59 -1.96 -1.67
CA ALA A 13 17.30 -2.77 -0.50
C ALA A 13 17.71 -1.99 0.76
N LEU A 14 16.76 -1.35 1.43
CA LEU A 14 16.98 -0.82 2.77
C LEU A 14 16.66 -1.91 3.80
N GLY A 15 17.67 -2.37 4.52
CA GLY A 15 17.48 -3.19 5.73
C GLY A 15 17.20 -2.28 6.92
N LEU A 16 15.98 -2.35 7.46
CA LEU A 16 15.63 -1.71 8.73
C LEU A 16 15.69 -2.78 9.84
N VAL A 17 16.58 -2.61 10.81
CA VAL A 17 16.63 -3.47 12.00
C VAL A 17 15.59 -2.95 12.99
N ILE A 18 14.53 -3.72 13.23
CA ILE A 18 13.55 -3.44 14.28
C ILE A 18 13.86 -4.38 15.45
N THR A 19 14.07 -3.80 16.63
CA THR A 19 14.30 -4.56 17.87
C THR A 19 12.98 -4.65 18.65
N SER A 20 12.44 -5.85 18.84
CA SER A 20 11.36 -6.10 19.78
C SER A 20 11.92 -6.29 21.19
N GLY A 21 11.70 -5.31 22.05
CA GLY A 21 11.93 -5.42 23.49
C GLY A 21 10.64 -5.87 24.17
N ASP A 22 10.69 -7.02 24.84
CA ASP A 22 9.58 -7.53 25.64
C ASP A 22 9.48 -6.69 26.93
N SER A 23 8.45 -5.84 26.99
CA SER A 23 8.02 -5.17 28.22
C SER A 23 6.53 -4.94 28.14
N SER A 24 5.79 -5.81 28.81
CA SER A 24 4.35 -5.71 29.02
C SER A 24 3.99 -4.41 29.75
N THR A 25 3.61 -3.39 29.00
CA THR A 25 2.74 -2.31 29.47
C THR A 25 1.76 -2.01 28.35
N SER A 26 0.48 -2.31 28.57
CA SER A 26 -0.62 -1.98 27.66
C SER A 26 -0.66 -0.48 27.42
N VAL A 27 -0.39 -0.04 26.20
CA VAL A 27 -0.73 1.31 25.74
C VAL A 27 -2.13 1.22 25.16
N ASP A 28 -3.11 1.66 25.96
CA ASP A 28 -4.49 1.83 25.53
C ASP A 28 -4.60 3.08 24.65
N LEU A 29 -4.79 2.87 23.34
CA LEU A 29 -4.96 3.92 22.35
C LEU A 29 -6.45 4.16 22.04
N THR A 30 -7.32 4.10 23.05
CA THR A 30 -8.75 4.39 22.89
C THR A 30 -9.15 5.68 23.63
N THR A 31 -9.12 6.80 22.91
CA THR A 31 -9.99 7.94 23.25
C THR A 31 -10.66 8.49 22.01
N PHE A 32 -11.76 7.83 21.64
CA PHE A 32 -13.04 8.42 21.21
C PHE A 32 -14.16 7.37 21.50
N PRO A 33 -15.35 7.73 22.01
CA PRO A 33 -15.71 8.34 23.29
C PRO A 33 -16.04 7.31 24.43
N VAL A 34 -16.23 7.88 25.63
CA VAL A 34 -16.29 7.31 26.99
C VAL A 34 -17.54 6.48 27.32
N GLY A 35 -17.35 5.33 27.99
CA GLY A 35 -18.37 4.58 28.73
C GLY A 35 -17.77 3.92 29.99
N VAL A 36 -18.32 4.27 31.16
CA VAL A 36 -17.81 4.01 32.52
C VAL A 36 -17.92 2.54 32.95
N GLY A 37 -16.87 2.02 33.59
CA GLY A 37 -16.90 0.75 34.34
C GLY A 37 -15.70 0.60 35.27
N THR A 38 -15.93 0.84 36.56
CA THR A 38 -14.97 0.74 37.68
C THR A 38 -14.62 -0.71 38.04
N SER A 39 -13.35 -1.00 38.33
CA SER A 39 -12.97 -1.84 39.48
C SER A 39 -11.48 -1.72 39.83
N THR A 40 -11.25 -1.41 41.09
CA THR A 40 -10.01 -1.50 41.88
C THR A 40 -9.63 -2.95 42.18
N GLU A 41 -8.34 -3.27 42.26
CA GLU A 41 -7.72 -3.84 43.47
C GLU A 41 -6.18 -3.97 43.38
N SER A 42 -5.57 -4.10 44.55
CA SER A 42 -4.22 -3.71 44.92
C SER A 42 -3.22 -4.87 45.07
N ALA A 43 -1.93 -4.53 44.92
CA ALA A 43 -0.79 -4.87 45.80
C ALA A 43 -0.21 -6.31 45.92
N ASP A 44 1.07 -6.41 45.53
CA ASP A 44 2.26 -6.73 46.36
C ASP A 44 3.05 -8.07 46.23
N SER A 45 4.36 -7.86 46.07
CA SER A 45 5.55 -8.56 46.59
C SER A 45 6.01 -9.98 46.16
N SER A 46 7.24 -9.96 45.64
CA SER A 46 8.43 -10.73 46.08
C SER A 46 8.72 -12.17 45.60
N GLY A 47 9.87 -12.29 44.91
CA GLY A 47 10.96 -13.18 45.34
C GLY A 47 11.04 -14.57 44.70
N GLY A 48 12.07 -14.80 43.87
CA GLY A 48 12.49 -16.16 43.51
C GLY A 48 13.40 -16.20 42.29
N GLY A 49 14.70 -16.05 42.49
CA GLY A 49 15.70 -16.22 41.44
C GLY A 49 15.73 -17.65 40.91
N ALA A 50 15.65 -17.79 39.60
CA ALA A 50 16.14 -18.93 38.86
C ALA A 50 17.00 -18.38 37.71
N ALA A 51 18.25 -18.81 37.65
CA ALA A 51 19.14 -18.55 36.54
C ALA A 51 18.55 -19.23 35.29
N ALA A 52 17.77 -18.47 34.53
CA ALA A 52 17.45 -18.81 33.16
C ALA A 52 18.70 -18.53 32.32
N GLY A 53 19.21 -19.57 31.66
CA GLY A 53 20.22 -19.40 30.64
C GLY A 53 19.67 -18.42 29.61
N ASP A 54 20.38 -17.30 29.46
CA ASP A 54 20.07 -16.23 28.54
C ASP A 54 20.46 -16.70 27.13
N ASP A 55 19.75 -17.71 26.61
CA ASP A 55 19.65 -17.92 25.17
C ASP A 55 18.72 -16.83 24.65
N ALA A 56 19.20 -15.58 24.71
CA ALA A 56 18.55 -14.46 24.05
C ALA A 56 18.44 -14.84 22.58
N ALA A 57 17.22 -15.19 22.16
CA ALA A 57 16.91 -15.47 20.78
C ALA A 57 17.50 -14.33 19.94
N LEU A 58 18.34 -14.68 18.97
CA LEU A 58 18.91 -13.67 18.08
C LEU A 58 17.75 -12.86 17.50
N PRO A 59 17.84 -11.52 17.50
CA PRO A 59 16.74 -10.69 17.03
C PRO A 59 16.40 -11.08 15.60
N THR A 60 15.14 -11.46 15.38
CA THR A 60 14.61 -11.75 14.05
C THR A 60 14.59 -10.46 13.24
N VAL A 61 15.33 -10.43 12.13
CA VAL A 61 15.34 -9.29 11.21
C VAL A 61 14.08 -9.38 10.35
N GLY A 62 13.22 -8.35 10.43
CA GLY A 62 12.07 -8.21 9.55
C GLY A 62 12.48 -7.76 8.15
N HIS A 63 11.77 -8.25 7.14
CA HIS A 63 12.02 -7.97 5.73
C HIS A 63 10.81 -7.29 5.10
N ILE A 64 11.08 -6.16 4.45
CA ILE A 64 10.10 -5.42 3.65
C ILE A 64 10.40 -5.67 2.18
N LEU A 65 9.39 -6.11 1.43
CA LEU A 65 9.42 -6.16 -0.02
C LEU A 65 8.67 -4.95 -0.57
N HIS A 66 9.36 -4.10 -1.33
CA HIS A 66 8.79 -2.85 -1.85
C HIS A 66 8.77 -2.86 -3.38
N PHE A 67 7.58 -2.65 -3.95
CA PHE A 67 7.33 -2.39 -5.36
C PHE A 67 6.75 -0.98 -5.55
N SER A 68 7.00 -0.37 -6.71
CA SER A 68 6.48 0.97 -7.05
C SER A 68 6.56 1.17 -8.56
N ASP A 69 5.76 2.11 -9.08
CA ASP A 69 5.89 2.64 -10.44
C ASP A 69 5.87 1.53 -11.51
N VAL A 70 4.96 0.56 -11.37
CA VAL A 70 4.84 -0.50 -12.37
C VAL A 70 4.36 0.09 -13.69
N HIS A 71 3.40 1.02 -13.64
CA HIS A 71 2.72 1.55 -14.82
C HIS A 71 2.23 0.43 -15.74
N LEU A 72 1.26 -0.36 -15.28
CA LEU A 72 0.78 -1.52 -16.01
C LEU A 72 0.06 -1.08 -17.30
N ASN A 73 0.58 -1.58 -18.42
CA ASN A 73 0.02 -1.41 -19.74
C ASN A 73 -0.77 -2.65 -20.14
N ILE A 74 -2.08 -2.49 -20.28
CA ILE A 74 -3.02 -3.52 -20.72
C ILE A 74 -3.62 -3.12 -22.07
N SER A 75 -4.31 -4.05 -22.74
CA SER A 75 -4.93 -3.73 -24.02
C SER A 75 -6.02 -2.69 -23.88
N ALA A 76 -6.09 -1.73 -24.80
CA ALA A 76 -7.19 -0.77 -24.89
C ALA A 76 -8.57 -1.43 -25.13
N THR A 77 -8.60 -2.67 -25.63
CA THR A 77 -9.82 -3.48 -25.77
C THR A 77 -10.22 -4.20 -24.48
N LEU A 78 -9.38 -4.13 -23.45
CA LEU A 78 -9.50 -4.87 -22.18
C LEU A 78 -9.59 -6.40 -22.37
N ASP A 79 -9.12 -6.91 -23.51
CA ASP A 79 -8.98 -8.34 -23.75
C ASP A 79 -7.65 -8.85 -23.17
N ALA A 80 -7.74 -9.91 -22.36
CA ALA A 80 -6.57 -10.47 -21.68
C ALA A 80 -5.54 -11.09 -22.64
N ASN A 81 -5.96 -11.63 -23.80
CA ASN A 81 -5.02 -12.18 -24.77
C ASN A 81 -4.26 -11.06 -25.47
N ASP A 82 -4.95 -9.96 -25.80
CA ASP A 82 -4.31 -8.76 -26.34
C ASP A 82 -3.32 -8.16 -25.32
N SER A 83 -3.70 -8.05 -24.04
CA SER A 83 -2.80 -7.59 -22.97
C SER A 83 -1.56 -8.48 -22.84
N ALA A 84 -1.73 -9.81 -22.87
CA ALA A 84 -0.63 -10.76 -22.80
C ALA A 84 0.30 -10.73 -24.02
N ALA A 85 -0.18 -10.22 -25.16
CA ALA A 85 0.60 -10.08 -26.39
C ALA A 85 1.45 -8.81 -26.43
N ILE A 86 1.29 -7.87 -25.48
CA ILE A 86 2.08 -6.64 -25.42
C ILE A 86 3.55 -7.00 -25.13
N PRO A 87 4.49 -6.64 -26.03
CA PRO A 87 5.90 -6.98 -25.86
C PRO A 87 6.58 -6.06 -24.84
N VAL A 88 7.61 -6.59 -24.16
CA VAL A 88 8.52 -5.74 -23.38
C VAL A 88 9.35 -4.90 -24.34
N ALA A 89 9.30 -3.58 -24.19
CA ALA A 89 10.02 -2.63 -25.01
C ALA A 89 10.65 -1.52 -24.15
N TYR A 90 11.87 -1.12 -24.50
CA TYR A 90 12.56 -0.06 -23.77
C TYR A 90 11.93 1.30 -24.06
N GLY A 91 11.57 2.01 -22.99
CA GLY A 91 10.92 3.33 -23.06
C GLY A 91 9.39 3.28 -23.06
N ASP A 92 8.80 2.08 -23.06
CA ASP A 92 7.38 1.86 -22.90
C ASP A 92 7.08 1.43 -21.44
N ASP A 93 5.85 1.66 -21.01
CA ASP A 93 5.30 1.21 -19.72
C ASP A 93 5.17 -0.31 -19.66
N ALA A 94 5.09 -0.87 -18.45
CA ALA A 94 5.31 -2.30 -18.22
C ALA A 94 4.12 -3.16 -18.72
N PRO A 95 4.36 -4.14 -19.62
CA PRO A 95 3.36 -5.16 -19.91
C PRO A 95 3.20 -6.14 -18.74
N THR A 96 2.06 -6.83 -18.68
CA THR A 96 1.71 -7.83 -17.65
C THR A 96 2.81 -8.87 -17.40
N ASN A 97 3.46 -9.37 -18.46
CA ASN A 97 4.52 -10.38 -18.32
C ASN A 97 5.77 -9.86 -17.59
N LEU A 98 6.08 -8.56 -17.68
CA LEU A 98 7.20 -7.96 -16.96
C LEU A 98 6.92 -7.92 -15.46
N LEU A 99 5.73 -7.43 -15.05
CA LEU A 99 5.27 -7.43 -13.67
C LEU A 99 5.29 -8.85 -13.08
N VAL A 100 4.68 -9.81 -13.78
CA VAL A 100 4.62 -11.22 -13.37
C VAL A 100 6.03 -11.78 -13.18
N SER A 101 6.95 -11.54 -14.11
CA SER A 101 8.32 -12.04 -14.00
C SER A 101 9.08 -11.44 -12.80
N ALA A 102 8.83 -10.16 -12.47
CA ALA A 102 9.43 -9.49 -11.32
C ALA A 102 8.89 -10.07 -10.00
N LEU A 103 7.57 -10.28 -9.91
CA LEU A 103 6.92 -10.89 -8.74
C LEU A 103 7.35 -12.35 -8.54
N GLU A 104 7.46 -13.14 -9.62
CA GLU A 104 7.99 -14.51 -9.54
C GLU A 104 9.42 -14.53 -8.99
N TYR A 105 10.28 -13.63 -9.46
CA TYR A 105 11.64 -13.52 -8.95
C TYR A 105 11.65 -13.11 -7.48
N ALA A 106 10.86 -12.09 -7.10
CA ALA A 106 10.75 -11.64 -5.73
C ALA A 106 10.27 -12.74 -4.79
N LYS A 107 9.26 -13.52 -5.20
CA LYS A 107 8.72 -14.65 -4.42
C LYS A 107 9.76 -15.77 -4.23
N ARG A 108 10.70 -15.96 -5.16
CA ARG A 108 11.80 -16.92 -4.99
C ARG A 108 12.88 -16.40 -4.02
N LEU A 109 13.15 -15.10 -4.04
CA LEU A 109 14.17 -14.48 -3.20
C LEU A 109 13.71 -14.29 -1.75
N LEU A 110 12.47 -13.80 -1.59
CA LEU A 110 11.84 -13.52 -0.32
C LEU A 110 10.39 -14.04 -0.36
N PRO A 111 10.18 -15.35 -0.11
CA PRO A 111 8.86 -15.99 -0.24
C PRO A 111 7.83 -15.44 0.74
N GLU A 112 8.26 -15.08 1.93
CA GLU A 112 7.44 -14.64 3.06
C GLU A 112 8.03 -13.34 3.62
N PRO A 113 7.87 -12.20 2.92
CA PRO A 113 8.22 -10.92 3.52
C PRO A 113 7.30 -10.65 4.71
N ASP A 114 7.83 -10.07 5.78
CA ASP A 114 7.03 -9.60 6.92
C ASP A 114 6.08 -8.46 6.49
N PHE A 115 6.45 -7.74 5.44
CA PHE A 115 5.65 -6.66 4.89
C PHE A 115 5.84 -6.50 3.38
N PHE A 116 4.74 -6.47 2.64
CA PHE A 116 4.71 -6.15 1.21
C PHE A 116 4.14 -4.74 1.01
N LEU A 117 4.94 -3.85 0.45
CA LEU A 117 4.61 -2.45 0.21
C LEU A 117 4.52 -2.19 -1.30
N TYR A 118 3.42 -1.57 -1.73
CA TYR A 118 3.28 -1.01 -3.07
C TYR A 118 2.90 0.46 -2.99
N THR A 119 3.64 1.35 -3.66
CA THR A 119 3.51 2.81 -3.48
C THR A 119 2.81 3.55 -4.64
N GLY A 120 1.88 2.89 -5.33
CA GLY A 120 1.07 3.50 -6.38
C GLY A 120 1.73 3.49 -7.75
N ASP A 121 1.17 4.27 -8.67
CA ASP A 121 1.50 4.29 -10.10
C ASP A 121 1.30 2.90 -10.71
N HIS A 122 0.06 2.42 -10.56
CA HIS A 122 -0.41 1.12 -11.02
C HIS A 122 -0.59 1.06 -12.52
N VAL A 123 -0.95 2.17 -13.18
CA VAL A 123 -1.41 2.20 -14.56
C VAL A 123 -0.45 2.97 -15.47
N VAL A 124 -0.43 2.60 -16.75
CA VAL A 124 0.25 3.28 -17.86
C VAL A 124 0.01 4.80 -17.85
N HIS A 125 0.99 5.57 -18.31
CA HIS A 125 0.84 7.01 -18.53
C HIS A 125 -0.12 7.32 -19.68
N GLY A 126 -0.91 8.39 -19.54
CA GLY A 126 -1.65 8.97 -20.66
C GLY A 126 -3.05 9.47 -20.32
N ASP A 127 -3.79 9.84 -21.37
CA ASP A 127 -5.20 10.23 -21.26
C ASP A 127 -6.07 8.96 -21.33
N LEU A 128 -6.45 8.45 -20.17
CA LEU A 128 -7.18 7.19 -20.02
C LEU A 128 -8.67 7.42 -19.86
N THR A 129 -9.49 6.46 -20.32
CA THR A 129 -10.89 6.39 -19.90
C THR A 129 -10.98 5.88 -18.47
N ASP A 130 -12.03 6.27 -17.75
CA ASP A 130 -12.30 5.78 -16.39
C ASP A 130 -12.36 4.23 -16.34
N GLU A 131 -12.92 3.61 -17.38
CA GLU A 131 -13.02 2.15 -17.51
C GLU A 131 -11.63 1.50 -17.62
N TYR A 132 -10.76 2.05 -18.47
CA TYR A 132 -9.40 1.52 -18.62
C TYR A 132 -8.59 1.74 -17.34
N LEU A 133 -8.67 2.92 -16.73
CA LEU A 133 -8.00 3.26 -15.48
C LEU A 133 -8.38 2.26 -14.37
N ALA A 134 -9.68 2.06 -14.15
CA ALA A 134 -10.15 1.12 -13.13
C ALA A 134 -9.71 -0.32 -13.43
N ALA A 135 -9.83 -0.78 -14.68
CA ALA A 135 -9.44 -2.14 -15.07
C ALA A 135 -7.94 -2.39 -14.90
N ALA A 136 -7.09 -1.43 -15.27
CA ALA A 136 -5.64 -1.58 -15.13
C ALA A 136 -5.18 -1.59 -13.66
N VAL A 137 -5.79 -0.75 -12.81
CA VAL A 137 -5.52 -0.77 -11.37
C VAL A 137 -5.99 -2.11 -10.76
N GLU A 138 -7.19 -2.57 -11.10
CA GLU A 138 -7.73 -3.87 -10.66
C GLU A 138 -6.81 -5.02 -11.08
N GLU A 139 -6.40 -5.10 -12.36
CA GLU A 139 -5.50 -6.15 -12.84
C GLU A 139 -4.15 -6.13 -12.12
N ASN A 140 -3.56 -4.95 -11.90
CA ASN A 140 -2.29 -4.83 -11.17
C ASN A 140 -2.41 -5.34 -9.71
N VAL A 141 -3.45 -4.88 -8.99
CA VAL A 141 -3.71 -5.32 -7.61
C VAL A 141 -3.97 -6.82 -7.53
N GLU A 142 -4.79 -7.37 -8.43
CA GLU A 142 -5.06 -8.80 -8.49
C GLU A 142 -3.81 -9.63 -8.78
N ILE A 143 -2.94 -9.18 -9.69
CA ILE A 143 -1.68 -9.86 -9.98
C ILE A 143 -0.81 -9.87 -8.72
N MET A 144 -0.62 -8.75 -8.04
CA MET A 144 0.17 -8.70 -6.81
C MET A 144 -0.41 -9.56 -5.69
N ALA A 145 -1.73 -9.54 -5.53
CA ALA A 145 -2.45 -10.36 -4.55
C ALA A 145 -2.21 -11.86 -4.77
N LYS A 146 -2.12 -12.33 -6.02
CA LYS A 146 -1.80 -13.75 -6.30
C LYS A 146 -0.43 -14.19 -5.75
N TYR A 147 0.51 -13.28 -5.54
CA TYR A 147 1.86 -13.59 -5.03
C TYR A 147 2.02 -13.33 -3.54
N PHE A 148 1.46 -12.24 -3.05
CA PHE A 148 1.74 -11.72 -1.69
C PHE A 148 0.48 -11.38 -0.89
N ALA A 149 -0.72 -11.80 -1.31
CA ALA A 149 -1.86 -11.83 -0.39
C ALA A 149 -1.55 -12.80 0.76
N ALA A 150 -1.72 -12.34 1.99
CA ALA A 150 -1.69 -13.24 3.13
C ALA A 150 -2.84 -14.24 3.00
N THR A 151 -2.52 -15.54 3.00
CA THR A 151 -3.52 -16.64 3.00
C THR A 151 -4.44 -16.62 4.22
N ASP A 152 -4.06 -15.86 5.26
CA ASP A 152 -4.79 -15.72 6.52
C ASP A 152 -5.37 -14.30 6.68
N ASN A 153 -6.22 -13.87 5.74
CA ASN A 153 -7.29 -12.87 5.92
C ASN A 153 -7.03 -11.65 6.83
N GLY A 154 -5.89 -10.97 6.73
CA GLY A 154 -5.72 -9.72 7.47
C GLY A 154 -4.52 -8.89 7.07
N THR A 155 -4.79 -7.76 6.42
CA THR A 155 -4.06 -6.48 6.50
C THR A 155 -2.89 -6.16 5.56
N THR A 156 -2.14 -7.12 5.00
CA THR A 156 -0.93 -6.73 4.22
C THR A 156 -1.27 -5.99 2.92
N LEU A 157 -2.36 -6.37 2.25
CA LEU A 157 -2.81 -5.72 1.02
C LEU A 157 -3.54 -4.40 1.27
N ASP A 158 -4.19 -4.20 2.42
CA ASP A 158 -4.77 -2.90 2.80
C ASP A 158 -3.69 -1.79 2.81
N ILE A 159 -2.44 -2.15 3.10
CA ILE A 159 -1.30 -1.23 3.17
C ILE A 159 -0.77 -0.88 1.77
N THR A 160 -1.12 -1.67 0.75
CA THR A 160 -0.76 -1.41 -0.66
C THR A 160 -1.70 -0.44 -1.37
N ALA A 161 -2.78 -0.03 -0.71
CA ALA A 161 -3.68 1.01 -1.20
C ALA A 161 -3.04 2.39 -1.02
N ILE A 162 -2.09 2.69 -1.89
CA ILE A 162 -1.36 3.95 -2.01
C ILE A 162 -1.57 4.45 -3.43
N ILE A 163 -1.94 5.73 -3.56
CA ILE A 163 -2.29 6.33 -4.84
C ILE A 163 -1.10 7.13 -5.34
N GLY A 164 -0.58 6.73 -6.49
CA GLY A 164 0.42 7.46 -7.26
C GLY A 164 -0.22 8.55 -8.11
N ASN A 165 0.60 9.30 -8.85
CA ASN A 165 0.09 10.37 -9.69
C ASN A 165 -0.58 9.92 -10.99
N SER A 166 -0.22 8.76 -11.51
CA SER A 166 -0.81 8.19 -12.73
C SER A 166 -2.04 7.34 -12.45
N ASP A 167 -2.35 7.09 -11.18
CA ASP A 167 -3.58 6.41 -10.76
C ASP A 167 -4.83 7.31 -10.85
N THR A 168 -4.73 8.41 -11.59
CA THR A 168 -5.85 9.28 -11.95
C THR A 168 -5.73 9.69 -13.41
N SER A 169 -6.86 9.96 -14.05
CA SER A 169 -6.91 10.45 -15.43
C SER A 169 -7.61 11.82 -15.49
N PRO A 170 -6.95 12.86 -16.03
CA PRO A 170 -5.55 12.90 -16.46
C PRO A 170 -4.56 12.74 -15.31
N ASP A 171 -3.32 12.34 -15.60
CA ASP A 171 -2.22 12.27 -14.63
C ASP A 171 -2.14 13.53 -13.76
N TYR A 172 -1.73 13.37 -12.50
CA TYR A 172 -1.62 14.46 -11.53
C TYR A 172 -2.93 15.20 -11.22
N THR A 173 -4.08 14.61 -11.53
CA THR A 173 -5.39 15.25 -11.28
C THR A 173 -6.14 14.56 -10.17
N MET A 174 -6.42 15.26 -9.08
CA MET A 174 -7.26 14.73 -8.01
C MET A 174 -8.06 15.83 -7.34
N ASN A 175 -9.35 15.56 -7.15
CA ASN A 175 -10.24 16.41 -6.37
C ASN A 175 -9.82 16.45 -4.90
N VAL A 176 -9.95 17.61 -4.27
CA VAL A 176 -9.83 17.74 -2.83
C VAL A 176 -11.24 17.85 -2.28
N THR A 177 -11.68 16.81 -1.57
CA THR A 177 -13.01 16.68 -0.97
C THR A 177 -12.95 16.85 0.55
N ASP A 178 -14.09 17.08 1.19
CA ASP A 178 -14.20 17.03 2.65
C ASP A 178 -14.46 15.58 3.10
N PRO A 179 -13.48 14.88 3.72
CA PRO A 179 -13.58 13.47 4.06
C PRO A 179 -14.68 13.16 5.09
N GLU A 180 -15.15 14.15 5.85
CA GLU A 180 -16.24 13.97 6.82
C GLU A 180 -17.61 13.89 6.13
N THR A 181 -17.74 14.44 4.92
CA THR A 181 -19.06 14.60 4.26
C THR A 181 -19.22 13.78 3.00
N GLU A 182 -18.13 13.48 2.27
CA GLU A 182 -18.20 12.79 0.98
C GLU A 182 -16.99 11.90 0.71
N GLU A 183 -17.17 10.91 -0.18
CA GLU A 183 -16.08 10.15 -0.77
C GLU A 183 -15.40 10.97 -1.87
N ASN A 184 -14.11 10.73 -2.09
CA ASN A 184 -13.40 11.31 -3.21
C ASN A 184 -13.72 10.54 -4.50
N PRO A 185 -14.29 11.17 -5.54
CA PRO A 185 -14.70 10.45 -6.75
C PRO A 185 -13.52 9.86 -7.53
N ASN A 186 -12.33 10.47 -7.47
CA ASN A 186 -11.14 9.91 -8.13
C ASN A 186 -10.66 8.64 -7.42
N ILE A 187 -10.77 8.58 -6.09
CA ILE A 187 -10.37 7.42 -5.30
C ILE A 187 -11.42 6.31 -5.44
N ALA A 188 -12.70 6.66 -5.32
CA ALA A 188 -13.81 5.73 -5.44
C ALA A 188 -13.85 5.01 -6.81
N LEU A 189 -13.33 5.65 -7.86
CA LEU A 189 -13.22 5.05 -9.19
C LEU A 189 -12.33 3.80 -9.20
N ILE A 190 -11.22 3.82 -8.46
CA ILE A 190 -10.20 2.75 -8.48
C ILE A 190 -10.22 1.86 -7.25
N SER A 191 -10.87 2.30 -6.16
CA SER A 191 -10.80 1.61 -4.87
C SER A 191 -11.44 0.23 -4.86
N ALA A 192 -12.33 -0.06 -5.82
CA ALA A 192 -12.93 -1.38 -6.00
C ALA A 192 -11.88 -2.49 -6.20
N ALA A 193 -10.68 -2.16 -6.70
CA ALA A 193 -9.56 -3.09 -6.84
C ALA A 193 -9.15 -3.75 -5.50
N TRP A 194 -9.37 -3.06 -4.37
CA TRP A 194 -9.01 -3.58 -3.05
C TRP A 194 -10.20 -4.15 -2.27
N LYS A 195 -11.41 -4.23 -2.85
CA LYS A 195 -12.64 -4.65 -2.13
C LYS A 195 -12.54 -6.02 -1.46
N ASP A 196 -11.80 -6.93 -2.08
CA ASP A 196 -11.63 -8.32 -1.63
C ASP A 196 -10.41 -8.49 -0.72
N THR A 197 -9.56 -7.47 -0.65
CA THR A 197 -8.27 -7.52 0.04
C THR A 197 -8.18 -6.54 1.20
N MET A 198 -9.19 -5.69 1.39
CA MET A 198 -9.25 -4.64 2.41
C MET A 198 -10.56 -4.73 3.19
N SER A 199 -10.52 -4.44 4.50
CA SER A 199 -11.74 -4.41 5.30
C SER A 199 -12.71 -3.30 4.83
N PRO A 200 -14.04 -3.48 4.94
CA PRO A 200 -15.00 -2.45 4.52
C PRO A 200 -14.80 -1.09 5.20
N SER A 201 -14.39 -1.08 6.46
CA SER A 201 -14.09 0.16 7.19
C SER A 201 -12.83 0.86 6.67
N ASN A 202 -11.78 0.09 6.35
CA ASN A 202 -10.59 0.67 5.74
C ASN A 202 -10.90 1.19 4.34
N LEU A 203 -11.75 0.50 3.59
CA LEU A 203 -12.14 0.92 2.25
C LEU A 203 -12.95 2.22 2.26
N ASP A 204 -13.91 2.38 3.18
CA ASP A 204 -14.64 3.65 3.37
C ASP A 204 -13.69 4.79 3.75
N TRP A 205 -12.77 4.55 4.70
CA TRP A 205 -11.75 5.55 5.02
C TRP A 205 -10.85 5.84 3.82
N PHE A 206 -10.42 4.84 3.07
CA PHE A 206 -9.59 5.04 1.89
C PHE A 206 -10.34 5.90 0.85
N ASN A 207 -11.60 5.61 0.56
CA ASN A 207 -12.43 6.39 -0.37
C ASN A 207 -12.54 7.85 0.01
N ARG A 208 -12.66 8.15 1.31
CA ARG A 208 -12.84 9.53 1.81
C ARG A 208 -11.56 10.36 1.76
N ARG A 209 -10.43 9.77 2.15
CA ARG A 209 -9.18 10.52 2.43
C ARG A 209 -7.94 10.05 1.66
N GLY A 210 -7.96 8.86 1.08
CA GLY A 210 -6.85 8.26 0.31
C GLY A 210 -5.66 7.81 1.14
N TYR A 211 -5.78 7.79 2.46
CA TYR A 211 -4.69 7.46 3.37
C TYR A 211 -5.20 6.55 4.49
N LEU A 212 -4.33 5.71 5.03
CA LEU A 212 -4.68 4.67 5.98
C LEU A 212 -3.59 4.54 7.05
N ALA A 213 -3.94 3.94 8.18
CA ALA A 213 -3.01 3.67 9.28
C ALA A 213 -3.22 2.26 9.82
N TYR A 214 -2.14 1.52 9.97
CA TYR A 214 -2.15 0.09 10.31
C TYR A 214 -1.11 -0.22 11.37
N ALA A 215 -1.46 -1.03 12.36
CA ALA A 215 -0.47 -1.66 13.21
C ALA A 215 0.12 -2.85 12.43
N LEU A 216 1.42 -2.80 12.12
CA LEU A 216 2.15 -3.92 11.53
C LEU A 216 2.66 -4.88 12.62
N ASP A 217 3.00 -4.33 13.79
CA ASP A 217 3.38 -5.05 15.01
C ASP A 217 3.02 -4.17 16.24
N VAL A 218 3.16 -4.69 17.44
CA VAL A 218 2.92 -4.01 18.73
C VAL A 218 3.73 -2.72 18.87
N ASN A 219 4.82 -2.58 18.13
CA ASN A 219 5.72 -1.43 18.18
C ASN A 219 5.81 -0.65 16.86
N VAL A 220 5.08 -1.06 15.82
CA VAL A 220 5.23 -0.49 14.47
C VAL A 220 3.86 -0.15 13.89
N ILE A 221 3.68 1.14 13.59
CA ILE A 221 2.52 1.65 12.87
C ILE A 221 2.96 2.12 11.49
N VAL A 222 2.29 1.63 10.45
CA VAL A 222 2.44 2.10 9.08
C VAL A 222 1.35 3.12 8.80
N ILE A 223 1.74 4.26 8.23
CA ILE A 223 0.83 5.30 7.75
C ILE A 223 1.04 5.43 6.26
N THR A 224 0.04 5.06 5.46
CA THR A 224 0.02 5.39 4.03
C THR A 224 -0.48 6.81 3.89
N LEU A 225 0.05 7.56 2.92
CA LEU A 225 -0.35 8.94 2.69
C LEU A 225 -0.76 9.12 1.23
N ASN A 226 -1.86 9.83 1.00
CA ASN A 226 -2.19 10.36 -0.31
C ASN A 226 -1.38 11.65 -0.54
N THR A 227 -0.23 11.52 -1.21
CA THR A 227 0.62 12.68 -1.49
C THR A 227 0.23 13.43 -2.76
N LEU A 228 -0.67 12.88 -3.58
CA LEU A 228 -1.05 13.45 -4.86
C LEU A 228 -1.61 14.90 -4.77
N PRO A 229 -2.49 15.24 -3.79
CA PRO A 229 -2.94 16.62 -3.60
C PRO A 229 -1.82 17.64 -3.36
N TYR A 230 -0.64 17.19 -2.89
CA TYR A 230 0.51 18.04 -2.59
C TYR A 230 1.55 18.08 -3.73
N SER A 231 1.33 17.33 -4.82
CA SER A 231 2.26 17.31 -5.95
C SER A 231 2.40 18.70 -6.59
N VAL A 232 3.62 19.09 -6.93
CA VAL A 232 3.91 20.32 -7.68
C VAL A 232 3.37 20.27 -9.11
N GLY A 233 3.21 19.06 -9.67
CA GLY A 233 2.63 18.82 -10.98
C GLY A 233 1.10 18.79 -10.97
N ARG A 234 0.47 18.93 -9.81
CA ARG A 234 -0.99 18.77 -9.67
C ARG A 234 -1.74 19.74 -10.59
N GLN A 235 -2.60 19.19 -11.43
CA GLN A 235 -3.60 19.99 -12.11
C GLN A 235 -4.67 20.37 -11.09
N LYS A 236 -4.83 21.68 -10.84
CA LYS A 236 -5.84 22.16 -9.89
C LYS A 236 -7.23 21.92 -10.46
N SER A 237 -7.92 20.87 -10.04
CA SER A 237 -9.37 20.79 -10.25
C SER A 237 -10.05 21.91 -9.47
N VAL A 238 -10.88 22.67 -10.17
CA VAL A 238 -11.54 23.88 -9.67
C VAL A 238 -12.69 23.47 -8.76
N ASN A 239 -12.44 23.21 -7.48
CA ASN A 239 -13.49 23.17 -6.45
C ASN A 239 -12.95 23.46 -5.04
N LEU A 240 -12.05 24.45 -4.93
CA LEU A 240 -11.91 25.18 -3.67
C LEU A 240 -13.07 26.17 -3.58
N ARG A 241 -14.27 25.70 -3.24
CA ARG A 241 -15.34 26.62 -2.85
C ARG A 241 -15.07 27.07 -1.41
N SER A 242 -14.81 28.36 -1.31
CA SER A 242 -14.80 29.22 -0.12
C SER A 242 -16.01 29.05 0.78
#